data_AF-A0A6N7FXE9-F1
#
_entry.id   AF-A0A6N7FXE9-F1
#
_cell.length_a   1.000
_cell.length_b   1.000
_cell.length_c   1.000
_cell.angle_alpha   90.00
_cell.angle_beta   90.00
_cell.angle_gamma   90.00
#
_symmetry.space_group_name_H-M   'P 1'
#
loop_
_entity.id
_entity.type
_entity.pdbx_description
1 polymer ?
#
loop_
_entity_poly.entity_id
_entity_poly.type
_entity_poly.pdbx_seq_one_letter_code
_entity_poly.pdbx_strand_id
1 'polypeptide(L)'
;MSGRRWPDGSASSSGSTTSRRPTNGWSRATSSSGLRHEPSPTAGSPSSSTSPAIAGTCSVLPGGRGGGGRGGAARTPRGCRHGPYAAQKRQPCAAGRRPPRAARWGGVVLEVSSSPGGAVLLAAVSSDDAIPLAAAGALSLVAWLALAAVVLAATRPKLPPAGPATIELGPEPPAVANLLAHRCHVTATAVSATLLDLAARRHLAIDQVAPDTYLCRLHAHRSGTGQLTPYEAKVLDLVRAKATKEGTVAIRELSLGRAELADSWWKSFAKLVVDDARHRGLVRRRWGRLPALLLSATLVIPLVFGGAAVEVLGAVARAGGSTAESDEAGSGLVMAGFLWVAVVVLGAAKLRAWRETDAGRTAAAHWLGVREHVRSTDLLISAPPAAVAVWDRHLAYGVALGACPAAAQAVPIGPQRDDEAWSAYGGLWREVAIEYPRRSYEGEAPVKATLLGVGWSALAGLVGFVLVRAAGPMLFDIIDTVVTESGPAWLGLVVFVGVAFGLGVPFIWCGAKLAKGLVTLARAVPDLASTPVSFEGQVLRVPWGWKSVGDSRRWEPTGFTAVDDGRRDEVRALRFYRPDVAEGSVVRVTITPRMRHVTSCEVLAEATAARRWQAPRPTSPVD
;
A
#
# COMPACT_ATOMS: atom_id res chain seq x y z
N MET A 1 -71.14 -13.98 -12.91
CA MET A 1 -72.11 -12.88 -12.64
C MET A 1 -71.32 -11.60 -12.36
N SER A 2 -71.86 -10.41 -12.68
CA SER A 2 -71.44 -9.03 -12.26
C SER A 2 -69.95 -8.77 -11.93
N GLY A 3 -69.19 -7.88 -12.60
CA GLY A 3 -69.50 -6.93 -13.68
C GLY A 3 -69.81 -5.49 -13.20
N ARG A 4 -69.27 -4.48 -13.92
CA ARG A 4 -69.26 -3.00 -13.65
C ARG A 4 -68.11 -2.53 -12.70
N ARG A 5 -67.53 -1.33 -12.85
CA ARG A 5 -67.56 -0.31 -13.94
C ARG A 5 -66.33 0.62 -13.88
N TRP A 6 -66.03 1.29 -15.00
CA TRP A 6 -65.18 2.48 -15.08
C TRP A 6 -65.93 3.76 -14.65
N PRO A 7 -65.20 4.85 -14.35
CA PRO A 7 -65.58 6.21 -14.71
C PRO A 7 -64.66 6.79 -15.81
N ASP A 8 -65.25 7.41 -16.83
CA ASP A 8 -64.57 8.15 -17.90
C ASP A 8 -64.53 9.67 -17.61
N GLY A 9 -63.63 10.40 -18.29
CA GLY A 9 -63.57 11.87 -18.31
C GLY A 9 -62.13 12.38 -18.50
N SER A 10 -61.64 12.80 -19.67
CA SER A 10 -62.13 13.77 -20.68
C SER A 10 -62.08 15.22 -20.18
N ALA A 11 -61.50 16.22 -20.87
CA ALA A 11 -60.75 16.23 -22.14
C ALA A 11 -59.98 17.58 -22.29
N SER A 12 -59.48 17.87 -23.50
CA SER A 12 -58.84 19.14 -23.94
C SER A 12 -57.46 19.42 -23.31
N SER A 13 -56.49 20.14 -23.87
CA SER A 13 -56.09 20.69 -25.20
C SER A 13 -54.96 21.68 -24.86
N SER A 14 -54.00 22.11 -25.69
CA SER A 14 -53.55 21.83 -27.07
C SER A 14 -52.20 22.56 -27.24
N GLY A 15 -51.26 22.08 -28.06
CA GLY A 15 -49.97 22.77 -28.22
C GLY A 15 -48.96 22.11 -29.16
N SER A 16 -49.23 22.10 -30.46
CA SER A 16 -48.35 21.50 -31.48
C SER A 16 -47.80 22.54 -32.46
N THR A 17 -46.48 22.79 -32.45
CA THR A 17 -45.84 23.68 -33.44
C THR A 17 -44.46 23.16 -33.89
N THR A 18 -44.49 22.42 -35.00
CA THR A 18 -43.61 22.59 -36.18
C THR A 18 -42.08 22.48 -36.04
N SER A 19 -41.61 21.27 -36.37
CA SER A 19 -40.33 20.93 -37.04
C SER A 19 -39.71 22.02 -37.93
N ARG A 20 -38.37 22.11 -37.95
CA ARG A 20 -37.59 22.46 -39.16
C ARG A 20 -36.18 21.86 -39.16
N ARG A 21 -35.84 21.13 -40.24
CA ARG A 21 -34.45 20.91 -40.68
C ARG A 21 -33.94 22.17 -41.41
N PRO A 22 -32.63 22.47 -41.38
CA PRO A 22 -31.93 23.11 -42.48
C PRO A 22 -31.37 22.05 -43.45
N THR A 23 -31.16 22.45 -44.71
CA THR A 23 -30.58 21.63 -45.80
C THR A 23 -29.21 22.16 -46.23
N ASN A 24 -28.46 21.35 -46.96
CA ASN A 24 -27.20 21.75 -47.60
C ASN A 24 -27.41 22.96 -48.54
N GLY A 25 -26.40 23.83 -48.64
CA GLY A 25 -26.33 24.91 -49.64
C GLY A 25 -24.88 25.33 -49.89
N TRP A 26 -24.44 25.28 -51.14
CA TRP A 26 -23.15 25.82 -51.58
C TRP A 26 -23.25 27.32 -51.85
N SER A 27 -22.16 28.06 -51.59
CA SER A 27 -21.82 29.26 -52.37
C SER A 27 -20.32 29.55 -52.33
N ARG A 28 -19.76 30.00 -53.45
CA ARG A 28 -18.38 30.51 -53.58
C ARG A 28 -18.41 32.03 -53.75
N ALA A 29 -17.52 32.73 -53.06
CA ALA A 29 -16.86 33.96 -53.52
C ALA A 29 -15.49 34.02 -52.81
N THR A 30 -14.32 34.34 -53.37
CA THR A 30 -13.85 35.09 -54.56
C THR A 30 -13.78 36.62 -54.43
N SER A 31 -12.84 37.07 -53.61
CA SER A 31 -12.11 38.36 -53.72
C SER A 31 -10.75 38.16 -53.01
N SER A 32 -9.56 38.31 -53.63
CA SER A 32 -8.90 39.57 -54.03
C SER A 32 -8.80 40.60 -52.89
N SER A 33 -7.66 41.22 -52.57
CA SER A 33 -6.30 41.17 -53.14
C SER A 33 -5.31 41.91 -52.23
N GLY A 34 -4.01 41.57 -52.23
CA GLY A 34 -3.03 42.27 -51.39
C GLY A 34 -1.55 41.90 -51.64
N LEU A 35 -0.96 42.45 -52.70
CA LEU A 35 0.48 42.31 -53.00
C LEU A 35 1.31 43.45 -52.36
N ARG A 36 2.44 43.09 -51.73
CA ARG A 36 3.71 43.85 -51.60
C ARG A 36 4.74 42.86 -51.03
N HIS A 37 5.64 42.33 -51.87
CA HIS A 37 6.95 42.89 -52.23
C HIS A 37 8.00 42.78 -51.12
N GLU A 38 9.00 41.95 -51.43
CA GLU A 38 10.32 41.82 -50.82
C GLU A 38 11.13 43.15 -50.92
N PRO A 39 12.24 43.31 -50.16
CA PRO A 39 13.52 42.75 -50.64
C PRO A 39 14.49 42.21 -49.57
N SER A 40 15.19 41.12 -49.90
CA SER A 40 16.52 40.79 -49.36
C SER A 40 17.58 41.79 -49.88
N PRO A 41 18.76 41.98 -49.23
CA PRO A 41 19.93 41.24 -49.71
C PRO A 41 21.12 40.96 -48.71
N THR A 42 21.97 40.01 -49.13
CA THR A 42 23.45 39.93 -48.95
C THR A 42 24.14 39.82 -47.57
N ALA A 43 24.68 38.60 -47.34
CA ALA A 43 26.11 38.26 -47.17
C ALA A 43 26.92 38.66 -45.91
N GLY A 44 27.67 37.69 -45.36
CA GLY A 44 28.68 37.90 -44.29
C GLY A 44 29.36 36.62 -43.77
N SER A 45 30.45 36.20 -44.41
CA SER A 45 31.44 35.18 -44.00
C SER A 45 32.85 35.71 -44.33
N PRO A 46 33.98 35.25 -43.73
CA PRO A 46 34.26 33.97 -43.04
C PRO A 46 34.85 34.22 -41.61
N SER A 47 35.80 33.52 -40.95
CA SER A 47 36.71 32.39 -41.28
C SER A 47 37.31 31.68 -40.04
N SER A 48 37.59 30.37 -40.19
CA SER A 48 38.75 29.60 -39.66
C SER A 48 39.20 29.69 -38.18
N SER A 49 39.15 28.54 -37.48
CA SER A 49 40.26 27.92 -36.69
C SER A 49 39.72 26.80 -35.77
N THR A 50 40.47 25.82 -35.24
CA THR A 50 41.64 25.05 -35.73
C THR A 50 41.67 23.74 -34.93
N SER A 51 41.94 22.59 -35.55
CA SER A 51 42.05 21.28 -34.86
C SER A 51 43.34 21.16 -34.02
N PRO A 52 43.43 20.15 -33.13
CA PRO A 52 44.30 19.03 -33.50
C PRO A 52 43.67 17.65 -33.25
N ALA A 53 44.26 16.63 -33.88
CA ALA A 53 43.88 15.23 -33.76
C ALA A 53 44.85 14.44 -32.87
N ILE A 54 44.43 13.27 -32.39
CA ILE A 54 45.33 12.20 -31.93
C ILE A 54 44.96 10.93 -32.72
N ALA A 55 45.97 10.23 -33.24
CA ALA A 55 45.81 9.03 -34.06
C ALA A 55 46.11 7.73 -33.28
N GLY A 56 45.64 6.57 -33.78
CA GLY A 56 45.90 5.26 -33.18
C GLY A 56 45.59 4.07 -34.10
N THR A 57 46.62 3.30 -34.48
CA THR A 57 46.62 2.29 -35.56
C THR A 57 47.69 1.20 -35.28
N CYS A 58 47.63 -0.07 -35.70
CA CYS A 58 46.67 -0.85 -36.52
C CYS A 58 46.84 -2.38 -36.32
N SER A 59 45.84 -3.21 -36.68
CA SER A 59 45.99 -4.65 -36.99
C SER A 59 44.70 -5.20 -37.68
N VAL A 60 44.65 -6.08 -38.69
CA VAL A 60 45.62 -6.98 -39.40
C VAL A 60 45.99 -8.26 -38.61
N LEU A 61 45.73 -9.50 -39.06
CA LEU A 61 44.98 -10.06 -40.22
C LEU A 61 44.33 -11.44 -39.79
N PRO A 62 44.05 -12.51 -40.61
CA PRO A 62 42.91 -13.42 -40.33
C PRO A 62 43.28 -14.88 -39.97
N GLY A 63 42.25 -15.70 -39.73
CA GLY A 63 42.32 -17.18 -39.71
C GLY A 63 40.94 -17.80 -40.02
N GLY A 64 40.89 -19.04 -40.54
CA GLY A 64 39.65 -19.74 -40.90
C GLY A 64 39.82 -21.24 -41.20
N ARG A 65 38.85 -21.85 -41.92
CA ARG A 65 38.67 -23.29 -42.29
C ARG A 65 37.84 -24.16 -41.33
N GLY A 66 37.28 -25.24 -41.89
CA GLY A 66 36.40 -26.24 -41.26
C GLY A 66 34.91 -25.88 -41.43
N GLY A 67 33.99 -26.69 -42.00
CA GLY A 67 33.99 -28.13 -42.27
C GLY A 67 33.28 -28.89 -41.14
N GLY A 68 32.42 -29.90 -41.36
CA GLY A 68 31.93 -30.55 -42.58
C GLY A 68 31.33 -31.93 -42.21
N GLY A 69 30.26 -32.38 -42.90
CA GLY A 69 29.46 -33.57 -42.53
C GLY A 69 28.12 -33.16 -41.88
N ARG A 70 26.91 -33.64 -42.25
CA ARG A 70 26.40 -34.91 -42.84
C ARG A 70 26.54 -36.16 -41.97
N GLY A 71 25.41 -36.80 -41.67
CA GLY A 71 25.29 -38.22 -41.33
C GLY A 71 24.56 -38.52 -40.02
N GLY A 72 23.92 -39.69 -39.95
CA GLY A 72 23.46 -40.30 -38.69
C GLY A 72 21.98 -40.14 -38.35
N ALA A 73 21.14 -41.04 -38.88
CA ALA A 73 19.77 -41.23 -38.41
C ALA A 73 19.65 -42.52 -37.56
N ALA A 74 18.53 -42.61 -36.83
CA ALA A 74 17.88 -43.83 -36.31
C ALA A 74 18.23 -44.38 -34.90
N ARG A 75 17.22 -45.08 -34.36
CA ARG A 75 17.20 -46.06 -33.25
C ARG A 75 17.29 -45.55 -31.79
N THR A 76 16.10 -45.24 -31.27
CA THR A 76 15.50 -45.84 -30.04
C THR A 76 16.07 -47.23 -29.67
N PRO A 77 16.21 -47.62 -28.38
CA PRO A 77 15.00 -47.91 -27.57
C PRO A 77 15.05 -47.66 -26.05
N ARG A 78 13.87 -47.92 -25.45
CA ARG A 78 13.48 -47.99 -24.03
C ARG A 78 14.54 -48.55 -23.07
N GLY A 79 14.57 -48.01 -21.84
CA GLY A 79 15.18 -48.64 -20.66
C GLY A 79 14.71 -47.97 -19.36
N CYS A 80 13.94 -48.67 -18.52
CA CYS A 80 13.43 -48.14 -17.25
C CYS A 80 14.31 -48.56 -16.07
N ARG A 81 14.48 -47.71 -15.05
CA ARG A 81 14.50 -48.13 -13.62
C ARG A 81 14.41 -46.96 -12.63
N HIS A 82 14.05 -47.31 -11.39
CA HIS A 82 13.82 -46.41 -10.25
C HIS A 82 15.14 -46.02 -9.54
N GLY A 83 15.10 -44.96 -8.73
CA GLY A 83 16.13 -44.68 -7.72
C GLY A 83 16.08 -43.25 -7.16
N PRO A 84 15.66 -43.04 -5.89
CA PRO A 84 15.69 -41.72 -5.26
C PRO A 84 17.05 -41.43 -4.59
N TYR A 85 17.35 -40.15 -4.33
CA TYR A 85 18.47 -39.75 -3.48
C TYR A 85 18.07 -38.63 -2.50
N ALA A 86 18.20 -38.90 -1.21
CA ALA A 86 18.17 -37.89 -0.16
C ALA A 86 19.59 -37.36 0.09
N ALA A 87 19.76 -36.04 0.20
CA ALA A 87 21.07 -35.39 0.29
C ALA A 87 21.35 -34.81 1.68
N GLN A 88 21.81 -35.64 2.60
CA GLN A 88 22.21 -35.23 3.95
C GLN A 88 23.63 -34.62 3.93
N LYS A 89 23.75 -33.30 4.08
CA LYS A 89 25.07 -32.62 4.10
C LYS A 89 25.75 -32.73 5.47
N ARG A 90 27.02 -33.14 5.46
CA ARG A 90 27.89 -33.28 6.64
C ARG A 90 28.57 -31.97 7.03
N GLN A 91 28.92 -31.83 8.31
CA GLN A 91 29.95 -30.90 8.78
C GLN A 91 31.37 -31.47 8.52
N PRO A 92 32.38 -30.60 8.31
CA PRO A 92 33.81 -30.97 8.40
C PRO A 92 34.46 -30.41 9.68
N CYS A 93 35.45 -31.12 10.23
CA CYS A 93 36.25 -30.68 11.39
C CYS A 93 37.71 -30.39 11.01
N ALA A 94 38.33 -29.45 11.75
CA ALA A 94 39.77 -29.17 12.01
C ALA A 94 40.86 -29.81 11.10
N ALA A 95 41.90 -29.10 10.65
CA ALA A 95 42.96 -28.51 11.49
C ALA A 95 43.97 -27.66 10.66
N GLY A 96 44.84 -26.84 11.29
CA GLY A 96 45.95 -26.17 10.57
C GLY A 96 46.62 -24.97 11.27
N ARG A 97 47.59 -25.20 12.16
CA ARG A 97 48.32 -24.20 12.98
C ARG A 97 49.05 -23.10 12.18
N ARG A 98 49.01 -21.83 12.65
CA ARG A 98 50.15 -21.09 13.28
C ARG A 98 49.78 -19.63 13.70
N PRO A 99 50.43 -19.05 14.73
CA PRO A 99 50.07 -17.72 15.27
C PRO A 99 51.05 -16.58 14.88
N PRO A 100 50.61 -15.31 14.99
CA PRO A 100 51.52 -14.16 15.11
C PRO A 100 51.31 -13.32 16.39
N ARG A 101 52.44 -13.05 17.09
CA ARG A 101 52.82 -11.85 17.86
C ARG A 101 51.76 -11.10 18.69
N ALA A 102 52.02 -11.01 20.00
CA ALA A 102 51.30 -10.13 20.92
C ALA A 102 51.45 -8.64 20.59
N ALA A 103 50.34 -7.90 20.64
CA ALA A 103 50.33 -6.44 20.72
C ALA A 103 49.97 -6.03 22.17
N ARG A 104 50.96 -5.51 22.91
CA ARG A 104 50.84 -5.17 24.33
C ARG A 104 50.08 -3.85 24.53
N TRP A 105 48.75 -3.89 24.46
CA TRP A 105 47.91 -2.78 24.89
C TRP A 105 47.84 -2.74 26.43
N GLY A 106 48.08 -1.57 27.01
CA GLY A 106 48.06 -1.39 28.46
C GLY A 106 46.64 -1.51 29.00
N GLY A 107 46.40 -2.49 29.86
CA GLY A 107 45.15 -2.59 30.61
C GLY A 107 45.07 -1.47 31.64
N VAL A 108 44.30 -0.42 31.35
CA VAL A 108 43.74 0.42 32.41
C VAL A 108 42.70 -0.43 33.12
N VAL A 109 43.10 -1.04 34.24
CA VAL A 109 42.17 -1.70 35.14
C VAL A 109 41.37 -0.59 35.83
N LEU A 110 40.22 -0.25 35.26
CA LEU A 110 39.17 0.43 36.00
C LEU A 110 38.61 -0.58 37.00
N GLU A 111 39.06 -0.49 38.24
CA GLU A 111 38.30 -1.04 39.37
C GLU A 111 36.96 -0.31 39.43
N VAL A 112 35.95 -0.90 38.79
CA VAL A 112 34.55 -0.50 38.98
C VAL A 112 34.16 -0.94 40.38
N SER A 113 34.46 -0.09 41.36
CA SER A 113 34.06 -0.27 42.74
C SER A 113 32.54 -0.46 42.79
N SER A 114 32.12 -1.66 43.21
CA SER A 114 30.72 -2.05 43.35
C SER A 114 30.11 -1.41 44.61
N SER A 115 30.06 -0.08 44.63
CA SER A 115 29.40 0.69 45.68
C SER A 115 27.88 0.46 45.61
N PRO A 116 27.21 0.02 46.70
CA PRO A 116 25.78 -0.29 46.70
C PRO A 116 24.87 0.95 46.68
N GLY A 117 25.39 2.13 46.32
CA GLY A 117 24.66 3.40 46.34
C GLY A 117 23.44 3.51 45.41
N GLY A 118 23.22 2.53 44.52
CA GLY A 118 22.06 2.48 43.64
C GLY A 118 20.75 2.06 44.33
N ALA A 119 20.81 1.20 45.34
CA ALA A 119 19.60 0.64 45.99
C ALA A 119 18.95 1.60 46.99
N VAL A 120 19.74 2.46 47.63
CA VAL A 120 19.34 3.27 48.79
C VAL A 120 18.28 4.34 48.45
N LEU A 121 18.18 4.76 47.19
CA LEU A 121 17.26 5.84 46.76
C LEU A 121 15.78 5.44 46.58
N LEU A 122 15.43 4.16 46.78
CA LEU A 122 14.03 3.68 46.72
C LEU A 122 13.47 3.18 48.07
N ALA A 123 14.29 3.07 49.11
CA ALA A 123 13.91 2.52 50.42
C ALA A 123 13.03 3.45 51.29
N ALA A 124 12.59 4.60 50.77
CA ALA A 124 11.78 5.60 51.47
C ALA A 124 10.45 5.93 50.76
N VAL A 125 9.98 5.03 49.90
CA VAL A 125 8.72 5.19 49.16
C VAL A 125 7.58 4.49 49.91
N SER A 126 6.51 5.22 50.23
CA SER A 126 5.36 4.71 50.99
C SER A 126 4.37 3.93 50.11
N SER A 127 3.41 3.23 50.72
CA SER A 127 2.29 2.62 49.98
C SER A 127 1.49 3.62 49.16
N ASP A 128 1.40 4.86 49.64
CA ASP A 128 0.56 5.90 49.07
C ASP A 128 1.21 6.50 47.80
N ASP A 129 2.53 6.36 47.64
CA ASP A 129 3.31 6.81 46.48
C ASP A 129 3.18 5.87 45.25
N ALA A 130 2.78 4.62 45.45
CA ALA A 130 2.56 3.67 44.35
C ALA A 130 1.46 4.15 43.38
N ILE A 131 0.42 4.79 43.91
CA ILE A 131 -0.73 5.32 43.15
C ILE A 131 -0.33 6.49 42.24
N PRO A 132 0.32 7.58 42.71
CA PRO A 132 0.79 8.65 41.83
C PRO A 132 1.87 8.19 40.85
N LEU A 133 2.74 7.23 41.21
CA LEU A 133 3.68 6.62 40.25
C LEU A 133 2.95 5.89 39.10
N ALA A 134 1.96 5.05 39.42
CA ALA A 134 1.15 4.37 38.41
C ALA A 134 0.33 5.37 37.56
N ALA A 135 -0.23 6.41 38.18
CA ALA A 135 -0.93 7.48 37.47
C ALA A 135 -0.01 8.28 36.54
N ALA A 136 1.21 8.60 36.98
CA ALA A 136 2.22 9.27 36.15
C ALA A 136 2.66 8.40 34.96
N GLY A 137 2.83 7.08 35.16
CA GLY A 137 3.08 6.12 34.09
C GLY A 137 1.95 6.07 33.06
N ALA A 138 0.69 6.02 33.53
CA ALA A 138 -0.48 6.03 32.66
C ALA A 138 -0.64 7.35 31.89
N LEU A 139 -0.51 8.49 32.56
CA LEU A 139 -0.62 9.82 31.95
C LEU A 139 0.49 10.08 30.93
N SER A 140 1.74 9.72 31.24
CA SER A 140 2.86 9.85 30.30
C SER A 140 2.72 8.90 29.10
N LEU A 141 2.14 7.71 29.28
CA LEU A 141 1.84 6.80 28.16
C LEU A 141 0.74 7.36 27.25
N VAL A 142 -0.32 7.94 27.83
CA VAL A 142 -1.38 8.63 27.08
C VAL A 142 -0.82 9.85 26.33
N ALA A 143 0.03 10.65 26.97
CA ALA A 143 0.71 11.78 26.33
C ALA A 143 1.63 11.33 25.19
N TRP A 144 2.41 10.26 25.36
CA TRP A 144 3.24 9.68 24.30
C TRP A 144 2.41 9.15 23.13
N LEU A 145 1.30 8.44 23.41
CA LEU A 145 0.38 7.96 22.37
C LEU A 145 -0.31 9.12 21.62
N ALA A 146 -0.66 10.19 22.32
CA ALA A 146 -1.19 11.41 21.71
C ALA A 146 -0.16 12.09 20.81
N LEU A 147 1.09 12.28 21.29
CA LEU A 147 2.20 12.82 20.51
C LEU A 147 2.48 11.96 19.27
N ALA A 148 2.55 10.64 19.42
CA ALA A 148 2.74 9.70 18.31
C ALA A 148 1.57 9.77 17.31
N ALA A 149 0.32 9.92 17.77
CA ALA A 149 -0.84 10.11 16.90
C ALA A 149 -0.81 11.44 16.14
N VAL A 150 -0.43 12.55 16.80
CA VAL A 150 -0.25 13.88 16.18
C VAL A 150 0.86 13.84 15.13
N VAL A 151 2.03 13.27 15.45
CA VAL A 151 3.13 13.07 14.48
C VAL A 151 2.66 12.17 13.32
N LEU A 152 1.91 11.10 13.58
CA LEU A 152 1.32 10.22 12.55
C LEU A 152 0.16 10.85 11.75
N ALA A 153 -0.36 12.00 12.17
CA ALA A 153 -1.28 12.83 11.39
C ALA A 153 -0.54 13.89 10.57
N ALA A 154 0.31 14.70 11.20
CA ALA A 154 1.07 15.78 10.58
C ALA A 154 2.07 15.31 9.51
N THR A 155 2.58 14.09 9.63
CA THR A 155 3.54 13.50 8.65
C THR A 155 2.88 12.65 7.56
N ARG A 156 1.54 12.61 7.45
CA ARG A 156 0.89 11.89 6.32
C ARG A 156 1.26 12.57 5.00
N PRO A 157 1.54 11.80 3.92
CA PRO A 157 1.61 12.39 2.59
C PRO A 157 0.24 12.97 2.23
N LYS A 158 0.25 14.22 1.79
CA LYS A 158 -0.89 14.95 1.21
C LYS A 158 -0.41 15.41 -0.15
N LEU A 159 -1.24 15.30 -1.18
CA LEU A 159 -0.92 15.93 -2.47
C LEU A 159 -0.76 17.45 -2.25
N PRO A 160 0.20 18.10 -2.92
CA PRO A 160 0.17 19.54 -3.08
C PRO A 160 -1.08 19.96 -3.89
N PRO A 161 -1.47 21.25 -3.87
CA PRO A 161 -2.35 21.77 -4.92
C PRO A 161 -1.70 21.53 -6.30
N ALA A 162 -2.53 21.39 -7.34
CA ALA A 162 -2.03 21.35 -8.71
C ALA A 162 -1.34 22.68 -9.06
N GLY A 163 -0.25 22.59 -9.82
CA GLY A 163 0.32 23.75 -10.50
C GLY A 163 -0.57 24.21 -11.67
N PRO A 164 -0.18 25.26 -12.39
CA PRO A 164 -0.84 25.66 -13.63
C PRO A 164 -0.95 24.49 -14.61
N ALA A 165 -2.06 24.41 -15.34
CA ALA A 165 -2.24 23.41 -16.38
C ALA A 165 -1.19 23.61 -17.49
N THR A 166 -0.42 22.56 -17.81
CA THR A 166 0.70 22.63 -18.77
C THR A 166 0.79 21.37 -19.64
N ILE A 167 1.26 21.55 -20.87
CA ILE A 167 1.58 20.48 -21.83
C ILE A 167 3.04 20.00 -21.70
N GLU A 168 3.87 20.72 -20.95
CA GLU A 168 5.29 20.42 -20.78
C GLU A 168 5.48 19.16 -19.92
N LEU A 169 6.32 18.23 -20.39
CA LEU A 169 6.63 17.00 -19.68
C LEU A 169 7.90 17.19 -18.85
N GLY A 170 7.82 16.90 -17.55
CA GLY A 170 8.97 16.94 -16.64
C GLY A 170 10.01 15.84 -16.90
N PRO A 171 11.20 15.94 -16.28
CA PRO A 171 12.29 14.99 -16.45
C PRO A 171 12.08 13.65 -15.71
N GLU A 172 11.03 13.53 -14.89
CA GLU A 172 10.66 12.27 -14.26
C GLU A 172 10.01 11.30 -15.26
N PRO A 173 10.45 10.04 -15.37
CA PRO A 173 9.77 9.02 -16.17
C PRO A 173 8.37 8.71 -15.61
N PRO A 174 7.44 8.16 -16.42
CA PRO A 174 6.02 8.04 -16.06
C PRO A 174 5.77 7.25 -14.77
N ALA A 175 6.54 6.21 -14.46
CA ALA A 175 6.38 5.47 -13.21
C ALA A 175 6.68 6.33 -11.96
N VAL A 176 7.62 7.29 -12.06
CA VAL A 176 7.94 8.25 -11.00
C VAL A 176 6.91 9.37 -10.95
N ALA A 177 6.40 9.82 -12.10
CA ALA A 177 5.27 10.77 -12.15
C ALA A 177 4.00 10.18 -11.50
N ASN A 178 3.68 8.90 -11.75
CA ASN A 178 2.62 8.15 -11.07
C ASN A 178 2.84 8.12 -9.55
N LEU A 179 4.03 7.71 -9.09
CA LEU A 179 4.38 7.66 -7.67
C LEU A 179 4.14 9.01 -6.96
N LEU A 180 4.47 10.13 -7.61
CA LEU A 180 4.27 11.48 -7.08
C LEU A 180 2.79 11.89 -7.09
N ALA A 181 2.09 11.73 -8.23
CA ALA A 181 0.67 12.05 -8.38
C ALA A 181 -0.25 11.22 -7.46
N HIS A 182 0.21 10.05 -6.99
CA HIS A 182 -0.50 9.15 -6.08
C HIS A 182 0.14 9.07 -4.67
N ARG A 183 0.64 10.19 -4.13
CA ARG A 183 1.03 10.36 -2.70
C ARG A 183 2.17 9.47 -2.21
N CYS A 184 3.19 9.23 -3.04
CA CYS A 184 4.25 8.25 -2.80
C CYS A 184 3.77 6.79 -2.71
N HIS A 185 2.70 6.43 -3.44
CA HIS A 185 2.29 5.05 -3.73
C HIS A 185 2.28 4.83 -5.25
N VAL A 186 2.78 3.70 -5.72
CA VAL A 186 2.74 3.31 -7.15
C VAL A 186 1.41 2.58 -7.39
N THR A 187 0.61 3.00 -8.37
CA THR A 187 -0.63 2.29 -8.77
C THR A 187 -0.39 1.37 -9.96
N ALA A 188 -1.30 0.42 -10.22
CA ALA A 188 -1.13 -0.59 -11.27
C ALA A 188 -0.94 0.02 -12.68
N THR A 189 -1.50 1.20 -12.93
CA THR A 189 -1.36 1.96 -14.19
C THR A 189 0.08 2.39 -14.48
N ALA A 190 0.96 2.46 -13.48
CA ALA A 190 2.39 2.75 -13.68
C ALA A 190 3.09 1.75 -14.62
N VAL A 191 2.70 0.48 -14.60
CA VAL A 191 3.27 -0.56 -15.50
C VAL A 191 2.84 -0.31 -16.94
N SER A 192 1.55 -0.02 -17.14
CA SER A 192 0.94 0.29 -18.44
C SER A 192 1.54 1.58 -19.03
N ALA A 193 1.71 2.62 -18.21
CA ALA A 193 2.39 3.85 -18.57
C ALA A 193 3.86 3.62 -18.94
N THR A 194 4.57 2.75 -18.20
CA THR A 194 5.95 2.36 -18.53
C THR A 194 6.02 1.64 -19.89
N LEU A 195 5.06 0.77 -20.22
CA LEU A 195 5.01 0.14 -21.54
C LEU A 195 4.78 1.17 -22.66
N LEU A 196 3.86 2.13 -22.45
CA LEU A 196 3.57 3.18 -23.42
C LEU A 196 4.78 4.10 -23.65
N ASP A 197 5.52 4.49 -22.61
CA ASP A 197 6.74 5.29 -22.79
C ASP A 197 7.90 4.50 -23.42
N LEU A 198 7.94 3.16 -23.26
CA LEU A 198 8.82 2.28 -24.04
C LEU A 198 8.41 2.14 -25.51
N ALA A 199 7.11 2.25 -25.82
CA ALA A 199 6.60 2.31 -27.20
C ALA A 199 6.97 3.65 -27.87
N ALA A 200 6.73 4.75 -27.16
CA ALA A 200 7.16 6.11 -27.52
C ALA A 200 8.67 6.18 -27.83
N ARG A 201 9.52 5.70 -26.91
CA ARG A 201 10.98 5.56 -27.10
C ARG A 201 11.40 4.49 -28.12
N ARG A 202 10.44 3.84 -28.80
CA ARG A 202 10.63 2.87 -29.89
C ARG A 202 11.36 1.57 -29.50
N HIS A 203 11.42 1.21 -28.21
CA HIS A 203 11.90 -0.12 -27.80
C HIS A 203 10.94 -1.25 -28.24
N LEU A 204 9.66 -0.89 -28.43
CA LEU A 204 8.59 -1.74 -28.94
C LEU A 204 7.59 -0.90 -29.76
N ALA A 205 6.64 -1.53 -30.42
CA ALA A 205 5.48 -0.90 -31.05
C ALA A 205 4.18 -1.49 -30.47
N ILE A 206 3.10 -0.73 -30.52
CA ILE A 206 1.75 -1.16 -30.12
C ILE A 206 0.82 -0.99 -31.32
N ASP A 207 0.48 -2.11 -31.94
CA ASP A 207 -0.35 -2.18 -33.15
C ASP A 207 -1.80 -2.52 -32.75
N GLN A 208 -2.78 -1.82 -33.31
CA GLN A 208 -4.18 -2.24 -33.22
C GLN A 208 -4.52 -3.13 -34.43
N VAL A 209 -4.95 -4.37 -34.17
CA VAL A 209 -5.28 -5.36 -35.22
C VAL A 209 -6.78 -5.48 -35.44
N ALA A 210 -7.57 -5.23 -34.40
CA ALA A 210 -9.04 -5.17 -34.46
C ALA A 210 -9.56 -4.23 -33.34
N PRO A 211 -10.85 -3.89 -33.30
CA PRO A 211 -11.46 -3.21 -32.14
C PRO A 211 -11.07 -3.90 -30.82
N ASP A 212 -10.64 -3.10 -29.85
CA ASP A 212 -10.14 -3.51 -28.52
C ASP A 212 -9.06 -4.60 -28.47
N THR A 213 -8.38 -4.84 -29.60
CA THR A 213 -7.43 -5.94 -29.79
C THR A 213 -6.08 -5.40 -30.26
N TYR A 214 -5.13 -5.36 -29.31
CA TYR A 214 -3.83 -4.72 -29.47
C TYR A 214 -2.69 -5.75 -29.33
N LEU A 215 -1.72 -5.68 -30.24
CA LEU A 215 -0.47 -6.45 -30.17
C LEU A 215 0.69 -5.53 -29.77
N CYS A 216 1.56 -6.02 -28.92
CA CYS A 216 2.87 -5.45 -28.64
C CYS A 216 3.92 -6.18 -29.49
N ARG A 217 4.77 -5.43 -30.19
CA ARG A 217 5.82 -5.95 -31.08
C ARG A 217 7.19 -5.45 -30.63
N LEU A 218 8.11 -6.36 -30.31
CA LEU A 218 9.47 -6.02 -29.86
C LEU A 218 10.36 -5.63 -31.06
N HIS A 219 11.13 -4.55 -30.94
CA HIS A 219 12.10 -4.17 -31.96
C HIS A 219 13.44 -4.88 -31.76
N ALA A 220 13.62 -6.03 -32.42
CA ALA A 220 14.82 -6.86 -32.28
C ALA A 220 16.15 -6.19 -32.66
N HIS A 221 16.14 -5.14 -33.49
CA HIS A 221 17.33 -4.46 -34.03
C HIS A 221 17.31 -2.93 -33.87
N ARG A 222 16.37 -2.36 -33.10
CA ARG A 222 16.41 -0.94 -32.70
C ARG A 222 16.46 -0.85 -31.19
N SER A 223 17.66 -0.61 -30.67
CA SER A 223 17.81 -0.03 -29.33
C SER A 223 17.13 1.33 -29.33
N GLY A 224 16.02 1.45 -28.60
CA GLY A 224 15.29 2.72 -28.44
C GLY A 224 16.18 3.82 -27.84
N THR A 225 15.81 5.07 -28.07
CA THR A 225 16.63 6.23 -27.69
C THR A 225 16.57 6.52 -26.20
N GLY A 226 17.48 5.92 -25.43
CA GLY A 226 17.70 6.22 -24.02
C GLY A 226 18.34 5.05 -23.25
N GLN A 227 18.89 5.34 -22.07
CA GLN A 227 19.20 4.28 -21.10
C GLN A 227 17.90 3.78 -20.45
N LEU A 228 17.77 2.46 -20.32
CA LEU A 228 16.63 1.83 -19.64
C LEU A 228 16.85 1.87 -18.12
N THR A 229 15.86 2.31 -17.36
CA THR A 229 15.88 2.18 -15.90
C THR A 229 15.66 0.72 -15.46
N PRO A 230 16.02 0.32 -14.21
CA PRO A 230 15.86 -1.05 -13.76
C PRO A 230 14.41 -1.58 -13.77
N TYR A 231 13.40 -0.71 -13.63
CA TYR A 231 11.99 -1.10 -13.73
C TYR A 231 11.48 -1.10 -15.17
N GLU A 232 11.99 -0.23 -16.05
CA GLU A 232 11.74 -0.30 -17.50
C GLU A 232 12.27 -1.60 -18.09
N ALA A 233 13.51 -1.98 -17.75
CA ALA A 233 14.08 -3.27 -18.12
C ALA A 233 13.18 -4.43 -17.63
N LYS A 234 12.72 -4.38 -16.37
CA LYS A 234 11.80 -5.37 -15.80
C LYS A 234 10.46 -5.48 -16.54
N VAL A 235 9.93 -4.38 -17.11
CA VAL A 235 8.73 -4.40 -17.96
C VAL A 235 9.04 -4.95 -19.34
N LEU A 236 10.15 -4.53 -19.96
CA LEU A 236 10.59 -5.05 -21.26
C LEU A 236 10.90 -6.56 -21.21
N ASP A 237 11.45 -7.04 -20.10
CA ASP A 237 11.72 -8.46 -19.87
C ASP A 237 10.45 -9.28 -19.60
N LEU A 238 9.41 -8.68 -19.00
CA LEU A 238 8.08 -9.30 -18.93
C LEU A 238 7.47 -9.47 -20.34
N VAL A 239 7.63 -8.48 -21.22
CA VAL A 239 7.19 -8.58 -22.62
C VAL A 239 7.99 -9.64 -23.36
N ARG A 240 9.32 -9.65 -23.24
CA ARG A 240 10.22 -10.67 -23.84
C ARG A 240 9.88 -12.09 -23.37
N ALA A 241 9.62 -12.30 -22.09
CA ALA A 241 9.28 -13.61 -21.52
C ALA A 241 7.92 -14.15 -21.99
N LYS A 242 7.04 -13.29 -22.50
CA LYS A 242 5.72 -13.65 -23.04
C LYS A 242 5.61 -13.52 -24.57
N ALA A 243 6.69 -13.10 -25.24
CA ALA A 243 6.71 -12.95 -26.68
C ALA A 243 6.78 -14.29 -27.41
N THR A 244 6.16 -14.36 -28.58
CA THR A 244 6.39 -15.42 -29.57
C THR A 244 7.83 -15.38 -30.08
N LYS A 245 8.24 -16.41 -30.82
CA LYS A 245 9.53 -16.43 -31.55
C LYS A 245 9.70 -15.27 -32.54
N GLU A 246 8.60 -14.62 -32.94
CA GLU A 246 8.55 -13.47 -33.85
C GLU A 246 8.59 -12.12 -33.10
N GLY A 247 8.69 -12.13 -31.77
CA GLY A 247 8.73 -10.92 -30.95
C GLY A 247 7.38 -10.25 -30.73
N THR A 248 6.27 -10.93 -31.03
CA THR A 248 4.89 -10.42 -30.87
C THR A 248 4.22 -10.99 -29.63
N VAL A 249 3.34 -10.21 -28.99
CA VAL A 249 2.49 -10.66 -27.87
C VAL A 249 1.20 -9.84 -27.79
N ALA A 250 0.07 -10.48 -27.56
CA ALA A 250 -1.20 -9.77 -27.37
C ALA A 250 -1.21 -9.07 -26.00
N ILE A 251 -1.66 -7.81 -25.94
CA ILE A 251 -1.56 -7.01 -24.72
C ILE A 251 -2.38 -7.59 -23.55
N ARG A 252 -3.48 -8.31 -23.83
CA ARG A 252 -4.25 -9.01 -22.79
C ARG A 252 -3.44 -10.15 -22.12
N GLU A 253 -2.60 -10.86 -22.88
CA GLU A 253 -1.72 -11.91 -22.38
C GLU A 253 -0.59 -11.37 -21.50
N LEU A 254 -0.24 -10.08 -21.59
CA LEU A 254 0.77 -9.47 -20.74
C LEU A 254 0.35 -9.41 -19.25
N SER A 255 -0.94 -9.50 -18.94
CA SER A 255 -1.45 -9.44 -17.56
C SER A 255 -0.79 -10.41 -16.59
N LEU A 256 -0.49 -9.93 -15.38
CA LEU A 256 0.14 -10.74 -14.32
C LEU A 256 -0.85 -11.66 -13.58
N GLY A 257 -2.16 -11.42 -13.72
CA GLY A 257 -3.20 -12.19 -13.02
C GLY A 257 -3.28 -11.89 -11.52
N ARG A 258 -3.73 -12.89 -10.73
CA ARG A 258 -3.99 -12.79 -9.27
C ARG A 258 -3.10 -13.71 -8.41
N ALA A 259 -2.00 -14.23 -8.94
CA ALA A 259 -1.13 -15.18 -8.24
C ALA A 259 -0.07 -14.51 -7.34
N GLU A 260 0.48 -15.21 -6.36
CA GLU A 260 1.58 -14.71 -5.50
C GLU A 260 2.82 -14.27 -6.29
N LEU A 261 3.04 -14.86 -7.48
CA LEU A 261 4.08 -14.46 -8.43
C LEU A 261 3.84 -13.05 -9.00
N ALA A 262 2.58 -12.67 -9.26
CA ALA A 262 2.23 -11.30 -9.63
C ALA A 262 2.55 -10.33 -8.49
N ASP A 263 2.19 -10.73 -7.27
CA ASP A 263 2.31 -9.92 -6.06
C ASP A 263 3.78 -9.68 -5.66
N SER A 264 4.65 -10.68 -5.84
CA SER A 264 6.10 -10.57 -5.64
C SER A 264 6.81 -9.83 -6.78
N TRP A 265 6.40 -10.01 -8.04
CA TRP A 265 6.88 -9.22 -9.18
C TRP A 265 6.53 -7.73 -8.98
N TRP A 266 5.30 -7.45 -8.55
CA TRP A 266 4.75 -6.11 -8.29
C TRP A 266 5.49 -5.40 -7.16
N LYS A 267 5.66 -6.05 -6.00
CA LYS A 267 6.47 -5.52 -4.89
C LYS A 267 7.90 -5.18 -5.33
N SER A 268 8.46 -5.95 -6.25
CA SER A 268 9.78 -5.70 -6.84
C SER A 268 9.78 -4.51 -7.80
N PHE A 269 8.78 -4.37 -8.68
CA PHE A 269 8.62 -3.23 -9.58
C PHE A 269 8.43 -1.92 -8.79
N ALA A 270 7.47 -1.87 -7.88
CA ALA A 270 7.17 -0.69 -7.07
C ALA A 270 8.38 -0.27 -6.20
N LYS A 271 9.17 -1.23 -5.69
CA LYS A 271 10.44 -0.92 -5.00
C LYS A 271 11.42 -0.19 -5.92
N LEU A 272 11.65 -0.69 -7.14
CA LEU A 272 12.62 -0.09 -8.08
C LEU A 272 12.21 1.33 -8.50
N VAL A 273 10.91 1.59 -8.69
CA VAL A 273 10.38 2.93 -8.97
C VAL A 273 10.62 3.89 -7.79
N VAL A 274 10.40 3.41 -6.56
CA VAL A 274 10.66 4.20 -5.33
C VAL A 274 12.15 4.44 -5.10
N ASP A 275 13.02 3.47 -5.39
CA ASP A 275 14.47 3.64 -5.26
C ASP A 275 15.02 4.63 -6.33
N ASP A 276 14.49 4.68 -7.56
CA ASP A 276 14.80 5.73 -8.56
C ASP A 276 14.33 7.12 -8.10
N ALA A 277 13.05 7.25 -7.71
CA ALA A 277 12.52 8.52 -7.18
C ALA A 277 13.28 9.03 -5.94
N ARG A 278 13.85 8.12 -5.15
CA ARG A 278 14.75 8.42 -4.04
C ARG A 278 16.15 8.82 -4.51
N HIS A 279 16.71 8.17 -5.52
CA HIS A 279 17.99 8.56 -6.13
C HIS A 279 17.93 9.96 -6.76
N ARG A 280 16.80 10.34 -7.35
CA ARG A 280 16.49 11.69 -7.84
C ARG A 280 16.24 12.72 -6.74
N GLY A 281 16.25 12.31 -5.46
CA GLY A 281 16.00 13.19 -4.32
C GLY A 281 14.55 13.68 -4.20
N LEU A 282 13.59 13.08 -4.92
CA LEU A 282 12.18 13.47 -4.93
C LEU A 282 11.41 12.86 -3.74
N VAL A 283 11.82 11.68 -3.28
CA VAL A 283 11.15 10.93 -2.21
C VAL A 283 12.11 10.58 -1.08
N ARG A 284 11.69 10.86 0.16
CA ARG A 284 12.41 10.53 1.40
C ARG A 284 11.60 9.57 2.28
N ARG A 285 12.26 8.89 3.20
CA ARG A 285 11.54 8.17 4.28
C ARG A 285 10.78 9.20 5.12
N ARG A 286 9.51 8.90 5.42
CA ARG A 286 8.62 9.74 6.22
C ARG A 286 9.19 10.03 7.62
N TRP A 287 9.95 9.07 8.16
CA TRP A 287 10.65 9.18 9.44
C TRP A 287 12.16 9.13 9.20
N GLY A 288 12.85 10.21 9.56
CA GLY A 288 14.31 10.20 9.65
C GLY A 288 14.80 9.41 10.86
N ARG A 289 16.11 9.10 10.91
CA ARG A 289 16.70 8.38 12.06
C ARG A 289 16.45 9.12 13.38
N LEU A 290 16.62 10.44 13.42
CA LEU A 290 16.43 11.24 14.63
C LEU A 290 14.96 11.27 15.12
N PRO A 291 13.93 11.63 14.32
CA PRO A 291 12.53 11.54 14.79
C PRO A 291 12.09 10.14 15.22
N ALA A 292 12.58 9.08 14.56
CA ALA A 292 12.29 7.71 14.99
C ALA A 292 12.97 7.39 16.34
N LEU A 293 14.25 7.74 16.48
CA LEU A 293 15.02 7.51 17.71
C LEU A 293 14.47 8.33 18.89
N LEU A 294 14.10 9.60 18.67
CA LEU A 294 13.48 10.45 19.69
C LEU A 294 12.11 9.92 20.12
N LEU A 295 11.28 9.42 19.19
CA LEU A 295 9.98 8.86 19.55
C LEU A 295 10.11 7.50 20.26
N SER A 296 11.14 6.70 19.95
CA SER A 296 11.47 5.52 20.77
C SER A 296 12.10 5.90 22.12
N ALA A 297 12.95 6.92 22.20
CA ALA A 297 13.55 7.36 23.45
C ALA A 297 12.51 7.92 24.43
N THR A 298 11.54 8.72 23.95
CA THR A 298 10.45 9.21 24.80
C THR A 298 9.48 8.11 25.25
N LEU A 299 9.47 6.93 24.62
CA LEU A 299 8.74 5.76 25.10
C LEU A 299 9.37 5.15 26.36
N VAL A 300 10.65 5.43 26.64
CA VAL A 300 11.32 4.97 27.86
C VAL A 300 10.71 5.64 29.11
N ILE A 301 10.23 6.88 29.00
CA ILE A 301 9.66 7.64 30.12
C ILE A 301 8.46 6.92 30.77
N PRO A 302 7.34 6.63 30.07
CA PRO A 302 6.21 5.90 30.67
C PRO A 302 6.56 4.48 31.13
N LEU A 303 7.61 3.89 30.55
CA LEU A 303 8.07 2.54 30.90
C LEU A 303 8.94 2.52 32.16
N VAL A 304 9.75 3.56 32.41
CA VAL A 304 10.45 3.73 33.69
C VAL A 304 9.44 4.03 34.80
N PHE A 305 8.49 4.94 34.59
CA PHE A 305 7.42 5.20 35.58
C PHE A 305 6.54 3.96 35.83
N GLY A 306 6.16 3.23 34.78
CA GLY A 306 5.40 1.98 34.92
C GLY A 306 6.19 0.87 35.62
N GLY A 307 7.48 0.69 35.29
CA GLY A 307 8.36 -0.29 35.93
C GLY A 307 8.64 0.04 37.40
N ALA A 308 8.88 1.32 37.73
CA ALA A 308 9.03 1.78 39.10
C ALA A 308 7.74 1.62 39.92
N ALA A 309 6.57 1.93 39.34
CA ALA A 309 5.28 1.68 40.00
C ALA A 309 5.08 0.18 40.31
N VAL A 310 5.49 -0.72 39.40
CA VAL A 310 5.44 -2.17 39.61
C VAL A 310 6.41 -2.61 40.71
N GLU A 311 7.64 -2.08 40.77
CA GLU A 311 8.59 -2.41 41.84
C GLU A 311 8.14 -1.91 43.21
N VAL A 312 7.60 -0.69 43.31
CA VAL A 312 7.06 -0.15 44.58
C VAL A 312 5.85 -0.96 45.04
N LEU A 313 4.92 -1.30 44.13
CA LEU A 313 3.80 -2.19 44.45
C LEU A 313 4.28 -3.59 44.86
N GLY A 314 5.37 -4.07 44.26
CA GLY A 314 6.08 -5.28 44.64
C GLY A 314 6.65 -5.21 46.07
N ALA A 315 7.37 -4.13 46.40
CA ALA A 315 7.96 -3.93 47.72
C ALA A 315 6.90 -3.82 48.84
N VAL A 316 5.80 -3.10 48.57
CA VAL A 316 4.67 -2.98 49.52
C VAL A 316 4.01 -4.35 49.77
N ALA A 317 3.87 -5.18 48.74
CA ALA A 317 3.34 -6.53 48.90
C ALA A 317 4.30 -7.46 49.68
N ARG A 318 5.62 -7.38 49.42
CA ARG A 318 6.65 -8.10 50.19
C ARG A 318 6.64 -7.69 51.67
N ALA A 319 6.51 -6.40 51.97
CA ALA A 319 6.45 -5.88 53.34
C ALA A 319 5.20 -6.32 54.14
N GLY A 320 4.17 -6.82 53.46
CA GLY A 320 3.00 -7.46 54.09
C GLY A 320 3.15 -8.96 54.38
N GLY A 321 4.26 -9.58 53.97
CA GLY A 321 4.56 -11.01 54.18
C GLY A 321 5.78 -11.23 55.08
N SER A 322 5.79 -12.31 55.85
CA SER A 322 6.89 -12.61 56.77
C SER A 322 8.05 -13.33 56.06
N THR A 323 9.24 -12.70 56.13
CA THR A 323 10.58 -13.32 56.03
C THR A 323 10.90 -14.15 54.78
N ALA A 324 11.44 -13.47 53.76
CA ALA A 324 12.46 -14.00 52.85
C ALA A 324 13.52 -12.90 52.63
N GLU A 325 14.81 -13.25 52.71
CA GLU A 325 15.94 -12.30 52.71
C GLU A 325 16.75 -12.42 51.41
N SER A 326 16.33 -11.70 50.36
CA SER A 326 16.99 -11.71 49.05
C SER A 326 16.78 -10.41 48.25
N ASP A 327 17.81 -9.55 48.26
CA ASP A 327 17.81 -8.25 47.56
C ASP A 327 18.12 -8.39 46.05
N GLU A 328 17.08 -8.48 45.20
CA GLU A 328 17.18 -8.09 43.77
C GLU A 328 15.95 -7.28 43.30
N ALA A 329 15.96 -5.98 43.58
CA ALA A 329 15.05 -5.02 42.95
C ALA A 329 15.44 -4.74 41.49
N GLY A 330 14.51 -4.92 40.54
CA GLY A 330 14.77 -4.61 39.11
C GLY A 330 13.89 -5.32 38.08
N SER A 331 13.22 -6.40 38.45
CA SER A 331 12.27 -7.17 37.63
C SER A 331 11.29 -6.33 36.79
N GLY A 332 10.72 -5.27 37.37
CA GLY A 332 9.72 -4.40 36.72
C GLY A 332 10.32 -3.55 35.57
N LEU A 333 11.59 -3.13 35.71
CA LEU A 333 12.30 -2.40 34.67
C LEU A 333 12.68 -3.30 33.49
N VAL A 334 13.00 -4.57 33.75
CA VAL A 334 13.25 -5.57 32.69
C VAL A 334 11.99 -5.85 31.88
N MET A 335 10.85 -6.07 32.54
CA MET A 335 9.54 -6.22 31.87
C MET A 335 9.21 -5.00 31.00
N ALA A 336 9.43 -3.80 31.52
CA ALA A 336 9.22 -2.56 30.78
C ALA A 336 10.14 -2.46 29.53
N GLY A 337 11.39 -2.89 29.64
CA GLY A 337 12.33 -2.99 28.52
C GLY A 337 11.86 -3.92 27.39
N PHE A 338 11.29 -5.09 27.72
CA PHE A 338 10.72 -5.98 26.69
C PHE A 338 9.49 -5.37 26.01
N LEU A 339 8.61 -4.69 26.76
CA LEU A 339 7.46 -3.97 26.20
C LEU A 339 7.91 -2.85 25.24
N TRP A 340 8.99 -2.14 25.56
CA TRP A 340 9.63 -1.16 24.66
C TRP A 340 9.99 -1.77 23.31
N VAL A 341 10.76 -2.88 23.32
CA VAL A 341 11.22 -3.56 22.10
C VAL A 341 10.02 -4.03 21.26
N ALA A 342 9.01 -4.62 21.88
CA ALA A 342 7.80 -5.07 21.18
C ALA A 342 7.07 -3.91 20.48
N VAL A 343 6.85 -2.79 21.17
CA VAL A 343 6.18 -1.60 20.62
C VAL A 343 7.02 -0.95 19.51
N VAL A 344 8.34 -0.85 19.68
CA VAL A 344 9.26 -0.29 18.67
C VAL A 344 9.29 -1.16 17.42
N VAL A 345 9.39 -2.49 17.54
CA VAL A 345 9.43 -3.42 16.40
C VAL A 345 8.10 -3.44 15.63
N LEU A 346 6.97 -3.53 16.33
CA LEU A 346 5.63 -3.49 15.71
C LEU A 346 5.32 -2.13 15.09
N GLY A 347 5.76 -1.04 15.73
CA GLY A 347 5.64 0.33 15.22
C GLY A 347 6.48 0.56 13.97
N ALA A 348 7.73 0.09 13.96
CA ALA A 348 8.72 0.34 12.89
C ALA A 348 8.23 -0.03 11.49
N ALA A 349 7.38 -1.05 11.36
CA ALA A 349 6.76 -1.40 10.08
C ALA A 349 5.94 -0.24 9.46
N LYS A 350 5.23 0.55 10.28
CA LYS A 350 4.46 1.72 9.84
C LYS A 350 5.29 3.00 9.70
N LEU A 351 6.45 3.08 10.36
CA LEU A 351 7.36 4.22 10.23
C LEU A 351 8.10 4.23 8.88
N ARG A 352 8.18 3.07 8.20
CA ARG A 352 8.83 2.86 6.89
C ARG A 352 8.10 3.48 5.68
N ALA A 353 6.98 4.16 5.88
CA ALA A 353 6.28 4.87 4.81
C ALA A 353 7.16 5.97 4.16
N TRP A 354 6.82 6.35 2.94
CA TRP A 354 7.51 7.37 2.16
C TRP A 354 6.80 8.73 2.23
N ARG A 355 7.50 9.81 1.87
CA ARG A 355 6.99 11.19 1.78
C ARG A 355 7.83 11.98 0.79
N GLU A 356 7.23 12.91 0.05
CA GLU A 356 7.99 13.82 -0.82
C GLU A 356 9.06 14.63 -0.06
N THR A 357 10.13 14.98 -0.77
CA THR A 357 11.00 16.11 -0.46
C THR A 357 10.37 17.40 -0.98
N ASP A 358 11.07 18.52 -0.85
CA ASP A 358 10.52 19.81 -1.29
C ASP A 358 10.60 19.93 -2.83
N ALA A 359 11.66 19.41 -3.45
CA ALA A 359 11.71 19.15 -4.90
C ALA A 359 10.61 18.17 -5.35
N GLY A 360 10.37 17.09 -4.59
CA GLY A 360 9.30 16.13 -4.85
C GLY A 360 7.90 16.76 -4.82
N ARG A 361 7.66 17.72 -3.92
CA ARG A 361 6.40 18.48 -3.87
C ARG A 361 6.23 19.39 -5.09
N THR A 362 7.29 20.05 -5.54
CA THR A 362 7.26 20.87 -6.77
C THR A 362 7.00 20.01 -8.00
N ALA A 363 7.70 18.89 -8.14
CA ALA A 363 7.46 17.92 -9.22
C ALA A 363 6.04 17.35 -9.17
N ALA A 364 5.54 16.96 -7.99
CA ALA A 364 4.16 16.51 -7.84
C ALA A 364 3.12 17.58 -8.23
N ALA A 365 3.33 18.85 -7.85
CA ALA A 365 2.46 19.95 -8.26
C ALA A 365 2.47 20.16 -9.79
N HIS A 366 3.66 20.10 -10.42
CA HIS A 366 3.81 20.15 -11.88
C HIS A 366 3.05 19.00 -12.56
N TRP A 367 3.26 17.75 -12.12
CA TRP A 367 2.60 16.57 -12.66
C TRP A 367 1.08 16.58 -12.45
N LEU A 368 0.57 17.22 -11.39
CA LEU A 368 -0.85 17.49 -11.21
C LEU A 368 -1.39 18.57 -12.17
N GLY A 369 -0.56 19.55 -12.56
CA GLY A 369 -0.88 20.51 -13.63
C GLY A 369 -0.94 19.84 -15.01
N VAL A 370 0.01 18.95 -15.32
CA VAL A 370 -0.04 18.10 -16.53
C VAL A 370 -1.29 17.22 -16.53
N ARG A 371 -1.65 16.64 -15.38
CA ARG A 371 -2.88 15.83 -15.22
C ARG A 371 -4.13 16.63 -15.58
N GLU A 372 -4.20 17.90 -15.17
CA GLU A 372 -5.34 18.76 -15.44
C GLU A 372 -5.40 19.20 -16.91
N HIS A 373 -4.26 19.50 -17.53
CA HIS A 373 -4.19 19.76 -18.97
C HIS A 373 -4.64 18.55 -19.81
N VAL A 374 -4.20 17.34 -19.46
CA VAL A 374 -4.67 16.09 -20.11
C VAL A 374 -6.19 15.91 -19.92
N ARG A 375 -6.72 16.19 -18.71
CA ARG A 375 -8.17 16.15 -18.43
C ARG A 375 -8.98 17.24 -19.17
N SER A 376 -8.34 18.30 -19.66
CA SER A 376 -8.97 19.29 -20.54
C SER A 376 -8.95 18.91 -22.04
N THR A 377 -8.33 17.79 -22.40
CA THR A 377 -8.08 17.39 -23.80
C THR A 377 -8.85 16.11 -24.14
N ASP A 378 -10.10 16.26 -24.61
CA ASP A 378 -11.02 15.16 -24.93
C ASP A 378 -10.39 14.04 -25.78
N LEU A 379 -9.62 14.42 -26.80
CA LEU A 379 -8.95 13.49 -27.72
C LEU A 379 -7.93 12.57 -27.02
N LEU A 380 -7.33 13.00 -25.90
CA LEU A 380 -6.37 12.20 -25.13
C LEU A 380 -7.07 11.28 -24.11
N ILE A 381 -8.21 11.69 -23.56
CA ILE A 381 -9.01 10.89 -22.61
C ILE A 381 -9.53 9.62 -23.30
N SER A 382 -10.02 9.74 -24.54
CA SER A 382 -10.52 8.64 -25.35
C SER A 382 -9.46 7.88 -26.15
N ALA A 383 -8.17 8.27 -26.08
CA ALA A 383 -7.12 7.71 -26.92
C ALA A 383 -6.87 6.20 -26.67
N PRO A 384 -6.86 5.34 -27.70
CA PRO A 384 -6.47 3.93 -27.58
C PRO A 384 -4.95 3.79 -27.42
N PRO A 385 -4.43 2.65 -26.90
CA PRO A 385 -2.99 2.42 -26.72
C PRO A 385 -2.13 2.64 -27.97
N ALA A 386 -2.64 2.27 -29.15
CA ALA A 386 -1.94 2.45 -30.42
C ALA A 386 -1.75 3.93 -30.81
N ALA A 387 -2.55 4.84 -30.24
CA ALA A 387 -2.39 6.29 -30.45
C ALA A 387 -1.12 6.86 -29.79
N VAL A 388 -0.33 6.04 -29.08
CA VAL A 388 1.06 6.36 -28.70
C VAL A 388 1.95 6.67 -29.92
N ALA A 389 1.58 6.19 -31.11
CA ALA A 389 2.25 6.55 -32.36
C ALA A 389 2.00 8.00 -32.83
N VAL A 390 1.01 8.69 -32.25
CA VAL A 390 0.62 10.07 -32.58
C VAL A 390 0.86 11.02 -31.40
N TRP A 391 0.43 10.61 -30.21
CA TRP A 391 0.56 11.38 -28.96
C TRP A 391 1.85 11.11 -28.18
N ASP A 392 2.68 10.17 -28.66
CA ASP A 392 4.01 9.89 -28.12
C ASP A 392 3.98 9.71 -26.58
N ARG A 393 4.96 10.27 -25.87
CA ARG A 393 5.07 10.22 -24.41
C ARG A 393 3.87 10.81 -23.67
N HIS A 394 3.13 11.78 -24.24
CA HIS A 394 1.98 12.40 -23.56
C HIS A 394 0.89 11.38 -23.20
N LEU A 395 0.64 10.36 -24.05
CA LEU A 395 -0.30 9.30 -23.72
C LEU A 395 0.20 8.43 -22.55
N ALA A 396 1.50 8.18 -22.47
CA ALA A 396 2.10 7.43 -21.37
C ALA A 396 1.97 8.18 -20.03
N TYR A 397 2.23 9.48 -20.01
CA TYR A 397 1.99 10.31 -18.82
C TYR A 397 0.50 10.46 -18.50
N GLY A 398 -0.37 10.59 -19.50
CA GLY A 398 -1.82 10.59 -19.29
C GLY A 398 -2.35 9.30 -18.62
N VAL A 399 -1.77 8.13 -18.95
CA VAL A 399 -2.03 6.88 -18.22
C VAL A 399 -1.41 6.89 -16.82
N ALA A 400 -0.15 7.36 -16.68
CA ALA A 400 0.55 7.43 -15.40
C ALA A 400 -0.17 8.28 -14.34
N LEU A 401 -0.82 9.36 -14.79
CA LEU A 401 -1.49 10.35 -13.94
C LEU A 401 -2.97 10.01 -13.70
N GLY A 402 -3.47 8.87 -14.19
CA GLY A 402 -4.87 8.46 -14.03
C GLY A 402 -5.85 9.35 -14.81
N ALA A 403 -5.50 9.79 -16.02
CA ALA A 403 -6.30 10.68 -16.87
C ALA A 403 -6.65 10.11 -18.27
N CYS A 404 -5.94 9.09 -18.76
CA CYS A 404 -6.26 8.37 -20.02
C CYS A 404 -6.88 6.99 -19.73
N PRO A 405 -8.18 6.90 -19.40
CA PRO A 405 -8.87 5.66 -19.01
C PRO A 405 -8.85 4.58 -20.09
N ALA A 406 -9.00 4.96 -21.36
CA ALA A 406 -9.13 4.02 -22.48
C ALA A 406 -7.82 3.25 -22.70
N ALA A 407 -6.71 3.97 -22.83
CA ALA A 407 -5.37 3.37 -22.91
C ALA A 407 -5.01 2.54 -21.66
N ALA A 408 -5.39 2.99 -20.45
CA ALA A 408 -5.14 2.23 -19.23
C ALA A 408 -5.92 0.91 -19.15
N GLN A 409 -7.22 0.93 -19.45
CA GLN A 409 -8.10 -0.25 -19.41
C GLN A 409 -7.75 -1.27 -20.51
N ALA A 410 -7.29 -0.81 -21.67
CA ALA A 410 -6.82 -1.66 -22.76
C ALA A 410 -5.42 -2.28 -22.54
N VAL A 411 -4.67 -1.85 -21.52
CA VAL A 411 -3.32 -2.34 -21.18
C VAL A 411 -3.30 -2.88 -19.73
N PRO A 412 -4.01 -4.00 -19.41
CA PRO A 412 -4.19 -4.50 -18.04
C PRO A 412 -2.99 -5.36 -17.55
N ILE A 413 -1.78 -4.78 -17.55
CA ILE A 413 -0.53 -5.52 -17.28
C ILE A 413 -0.25 -5.69 -15.77
N GLY A 414 -0.59 -4.67 -14.96
CA GLY A 414 -0.45 -4.74 -13.51
C GLY A 414 -1.27 -5.88 -12.88
N PRO A 415 -0.98 -6.27 -11.62
CA PRO A 415 -1.84 -7.20 -10.89
C PRO A 415 -3.26 -6.64 -10.81
N GLN A 416 -4.28 -7.49 -10.97
CA GLN A 416 -5.67 -7.04 -10.82
C GLN A 416 -5.97 -6.79 -9.34
N ARG A 417 -5.77 -5.55 -8.89
CA ARG A 417 -6.01 -5.10 -7.53
C ARG A 417 -7.47 -4.68 -7.35
N ASP A 418 -8.05 -5.05 -6.20
CA ASP A 418 -9.39 -4.60 -5.82
C ASP A 418 -9.37 -3.16 -5.24
N ASP A 419 -8.20 -2.66 -4.79
CA ASP A 419 -8.03 -1.35 -4.14
C ASP A 419 -7.76 -0.17 -5.11
N GLU A 420 -7.90 -0.41 -6.42
CA GLU A 420 -7.75 0.58 -7.50
C GLU A 420 -8.87 0.38 -8.55
N ALA A 421 -9.54 1.47 -8.97
CA ALA A 421 -10.62 1.43 -9.96
C ALA A 421 -10.75 2.74 -10.76
N TRP A 422 -11.50 2.72 -11.87
CA TRP A 422 -11.76 3.90 -12.71
C TRP A 422 -13.19 4.38 -12.54
N SER A 423 -13.37 5.68 -12.31
CA SER A 423 -14.66 6.36 -12.23
C SER A 423 -14.83 7.36 -13.38
N ALA A 424 -16.04 7.48 -13.91
CA ALA A 424 -16.47 8.60 -14.77
C ALA A 424 -17.39 9.59 -14.01
N TYR A 425 -17.76 9.26 -12.77
CA TYR A 425 -18.73 9.99 -11.98
C TYR A 425 -18.12 11.32 -11.50
N GLY A 426 -18.83 12.43 -11.72
CA GLY A 426 -18.28 13.78 -11.62
C GLY A 426 -17.83 14.39 -12.97
N GLY A 427 -18.03 13.70 -14.10
CA GLY A 427 -17.91 14.27 -15.45
C GLY A 427 -16.55 14.11 -16.11
N LEU A 428 -15.49 13.85 -15.34
CA LEU A 428 -14.15 13.52 -15.85
C LEU A 428 -13.73 12.12 -15.39
N TRP A 429 -13.17 11.34 -16.32
CA TRP A 429 -12.60 10.04 -16.00
C TRP A 429 -11.35 10.18 -15.12
N ARG A 430 -11.29 9.39 -14.04
CA ARG A 430 -10.12 9.33 -13.17
C ARG A 430 -9.92 7.97 -12.51
N GLU A 431 -8.66 7.65 -12.23
CA GLU A 431 -8.28 6.56 -11.34
C GLU A 431 -8.59 6.97 -9.88
N VAL A 432 -9.26 6.09 -9.14
CA VAL A 432 -9.73 6.30 -7.76
C VAL A 432 -9.16 5.17 -6.88
N ALA A 433 -8.44 5.55 -5.83
CA ALA A 433 -7.94 4.61 -4.83
C ALA A 433 -9.06 4.20 -3.87
N ILE A 434 -9.19 2.90 -3.57
CA ILE A 434 -10.24 2.34 -2.72
C ILE A 434 -9.63 1.86 -1.40
N GLU A 435 -9.76 2.67 -0.35
CA GLU A 435 -9.35 2.27 1.00
C GLU A 435 -10.39 1.31 1.61
N TYR A 436 -10.12 0.01 1.53
CA TYR A 436 -10.90 -0.99 2.28
C TYR A 436 -10.66 -0.88 3.79
N PRO A 437 -11.72 -0.86 4.61
CA PRO A 437 -11.59 -0.71 6.06
C PRO A 437 -11.00 -1.98 6.70
N ARG A 438 -9.68 -1.98 6.94
CA ARG A 438 -8.94 -3.07 7.61
C ARG A 438 -9.25 -3.23 9.11
N ARG A 439 -10.28 -2.54 9.63
CA ARG A 439 -10.68 -2.50 11.05
C ARG A 439 -12.02 -3.19 11.21
N SER A 440 -12.07 -4.26 12.01
CA SER A 440 -13.23 -5.17 12.10
C SER A 440 -14.58 -4.52 12.47
N TYR A 441 -14.57 -3.30 13.02
CA TYR A 441 -15.78 -2.57 13.42
C TYR A 441 -16.25 -1.52 12.39
N GLU A 442 -15.42 -1.12 11.43
CA GLU A 442 -15.81 -0.07 10.47
C GLU A 442 -16.86 -0.66 9.49
N GLY A 443 -17.99 0.04 9.35
CA GLY A 443 -19.19 -0.43 8.64
C GLY A 443 -20.15 -1.32 9.45
N GLU A 444 -19.85 -1.73 10.68
CA GLU A 444 -20.80 -2.48 11.52
C GLU A 444 -21.87 -1.57 12.15
N ALA A 445 -23.09 -2.12 12.33
CA ALA A 445 -24.21 -1.41 12.94
C ALA A 445 -23.84 -0.84 14.32
N PRO A 446 -24.15 0.43 14.62
CA PRO A 446 -23.64 1.11 15.81
C PRO A 446 -24.09 0.46 17.12
N VAL A 447 -25.29 -0.14 17.17
CA VAL A 447 -25.76 -0.94 18.33
C VAL A 447 -24.87 -2.16 18.53
N LYS A 448 -24.61 -2.94 17.48
CA LYS A 448 -23.74 -4.13 17.53
C LYS A 448 -22.30 -3.77 17.88
N ALA A 449 -21.78 -2.68 17.31
CA ALA A 449 -20.44 -2.18 17.63
C ALA A 449 -20.33 -1.70 19.08
N THR A 450 -21.39 -1.09 19.63
CA THR A 450 -21.47 -0.70 21.05
C THR A 450 -21.49 -1.93 21.95
N LEU A 451 -22.35 -2.93 21.67
CA LEU A 451 -22.40 -4.19 22.43
C LEU A 451 -21.07 -4.96 22.39
N LEU A 452 -20.42 -5.04 21.22
CA LEU A 452 -19.08 -5.61 21.09
C LEU A 452 -18.02 -4.77 21.84
N GLY A 453 -18.17 -3.45 21.86
CA GLY A 453 -17.31 -2.54 22.61
C GLY A 453 -17.39 -2.76 24.11
N VAL A 454 -18.61 -2.82 24.67
CA VAL A 454 -18.86 -3.17 26.07
C VAL A 454 -18.34 -4.58 26.37
N GLY A 455 -18.67 -5.57 25.54
CA GLY A 455 -18.25 -6.96 25.73
C GLY A 455 -16.72 -7.15 25.75
N TRP A 456 -15.99 -6.51 24.83
CA TRP A 456 -14.51 -6.57 24.85
C TRP A 456 -13.90 -5.81 26.03
N SER A 457 -14.48 -4.68 26.44
CA SER A 457 -14.01 -3.96 27.64
C SER A 457 -14.29 -4.73 28.93
N ALA A 458 -15.49 -5.30 29.08
CA ALA A 458 -15.89 -6.08 30.26
C ALA A 458 -15.09 -7.39 30.34
N LEU A 459 -14.90 -8.11 29.23
CA LEU A 459 -14.07 -9.31 29.19
C LEU A 459 -12.59 -8.99 29.49
N ALA A 460 -12.04 -7.91 28.93
CA ALA A 460 -10.67 -7.50 29.22
C ALA A 460 -10.49 -7.03 30.68
N GLY A 461 -11.49 -6.37 31.25
CA GLY A 461 -11.52 -5.99 32.67
C GLY A 461 -11.59 -7.21 33.59
N LEU A 462 -12.50 -8.15 33.30
CA LEU A 462 -12.66 -9.39 34.08
C LEU A 462 -11.41 -10.29 33.99
N VAL A 463 -10.88 -10.53 32.78
CA VAL A 463 -9.67 -11.34 32.60
C VAL A 463 -8.45 -10.63 33.21
N GLY A 464 -8.34 -9.30 33.07
CA GLY A 464 -7.31 -8.51 33.75
C GLY A 464 -7.41 -8.61 35.28
N PHE A 465 -8.61 -8.50 35.84
CA PHE A 465 -8.86 -8.67 37.28
C PHE A 465 -8.53 -10.08 37.77
N VAL A 466 -8.93 -11.12 37.04
CA VAL A 466 -8.61 -12.52 37.37
C VAL A 466 -7.10 -12.78 37.27
N LEU A 467 -6.41 -12.24 36.25
CA LEU A 467 -4.95 -12.32 36.15
C LEU A 467 -4.27 -11.63 37.35
N VAL A 468 -4.64 -10.39 37.68
CA VAL A 468 -4.12 -9.69 38.86
C VAL A 468 -4.40 -10.48 40.14
N ARG A 469 -5.62 -11.04 40.30
CA ARG A 469 -6.05 -11.65 41.56
C ARG A 469 -5.57 -13.10 41.77
N ALA A 470 -5.34 -13.86 40.70
CA ALA A 470 -4.94 -15.27 40.76
C ALA A 470 -3.48 -15.49 40.34
N ALA A 471 -3.02 -14.83 39.27
CA ALA A 471 -1.61 -14.88 38.89
C ALA A 471 -0.75 -13.88 39.66
N GLY A 472 -1.33 -12.91 40.38
CA GLY A 472 -0.59 -12.04 41.31
C GLY A 472 0.16 -12.85 42.38
N PRO A 473 -0.52 -13.61 43.25
CA PRO A 473 0.15 -14.46 44.25
C PRO A 473 1.14 -15.45 43.61
N MET A 474 0.72 -16.18 42.58
CA MET A 474 1.60 -17.14 41.88
C MET A 474 2.83 -16.49 41.23
N LEU A 475 2.75 -15.22 40.80
CA LEU A 475 3.90 -14.45 40.33
C LEU A 475 4.85 -14.10 41.47
N PHE A 476 4.33 -13.73 42.65
CA PHE A 476 5.16 -13.56 43.84
C PHE A 476 5.84 -14.87 44.23
N ASP A 477 5.10 -15.97 44.34
CA ASP A 477 5.64 -17.29 44.74
C ASP A 477 6.74 -17.79 43.77
N ILE A 478 6.56 -17.59 42.45
CA ILE A 478 7.55 -17.99 41.44
C ILE A 478 8.75 -17.04 41.40
N ILE A 479 8.55 -15.73 41.60
CA ILE A 479 9.69 -14.79 41.74
C ILE A 479 10.48 -15.15 42.99
N ASP A 480 9.81 -15.42 44.11
CA ASP A 480 10.44 -15.78 45.38
C ASP A 480 11.26 -17.08 45.25
N THR A 481 10.71 -18.16 44.69
CA THR A 481 11.49 -19.39 44.44
C THR A 481 12.66 -19.19 43.47
N VAL A 482 12.49 -18.40 42.40
CA VAL A 482 13.56 -18.14 41.41
C VAL A 482 14.67 -17.24 41.97
N VAL A 483 14.38 -16.41 42.98
CA VAL A 483 15.34 -15.50 43.61
C VAL A 483 15.98 -16.13 44.87
N THR A 484 15.30 -17.05 45.55
CA THR A 484 15.81 -17.73 46.76
C THR A 484 16.59 -19.02 46.47
N GLU A 485 16.22 -19.82 45.45
CA GLU A 485 17.03 -20.99 45.07
C GLU A 485 18.26 -20.56 44.25
N SER A 486 19.46 -20.86 44.78
CA SER A 486 20.77 -20.49 44.20
C SER A 486 21.17 -21.35 42.98
N GLY A 487 20.27 -21.45 42.01
CA GLY A 487 20.51 -22.10 40.72
C GLY A 487 21.45 -21.30 39.80
N PRO A 488 22.08 -21.95 38.80
CA PRO A 488 22.90 -21.25 37.82
C PRO A 488 22.05 -20.25 37.01
N ALA A 489 22.52 -19.00 36.91
CA ALA A 489 21.75 -17.83 36.44
C ALA A 489 21.01 -17.97 35.09
N TRP A 490 21.40 -18.93 34.24
CA TRP A 490 20.65 -19.23 33.00
C TRP A 490 19.28 -19.88 33.26
N LEU A 491 19.11 -20.63 34.37
CA LEU A 491 17.81 -21.16 34.78
C LEU A 491 16.89 -20.04 35.24
N GLY A 492 17.39 -19.12 36.09
CA GLY A 492 16.65 -17.93 36.48
C GLY A 492 16.19 -17.10 35.27
N LEU A 493 17.08 -16.89 34.29
CA LEU A 493 16.73 -16.26 33.02
C LEU A 493 15.64 -17.03 32.24
N VAL A 494 15.71 -18.37 32.17
CA VAL A 494 14.73 -19.19 31.45
C VAL A 494 13.37 -19.17 32.13
N VAL A 495 13.29 -19.29 33.47
CA VAL A 495 12.02 -19.23 34.21
C VAL A 495 11.45 -17.81 34.15
N PHE A 496 12.27 -16.78 34.36
CA PHE A 496 11.86 -15.37 34.24
C PHE A 496 11.31 -15.06 32.83
N VAL A 497 11.96 -15.51 31.76
CA VAL A 497 11.45 -15.37 30.39
C VAL A 497 10.14 -16.15 30.21
N GLY A 498 10.02 -17.37 30.75
CA GLY A 498 8.79 -18.15 30.74
C GLY A 498 7.62 -17.43 31.41
N VAL A 499 7.84 -16.85 32.59
CA VAL A 499 6.85 -16.08 33.37
C VAL A 499 6.50 -14.77 32.69
N ALA A 500 7.50 -14.00 32.24
CA ALA A 500 7.31 -12.70 31.58
C ALA A 500 6.55 -12.84 30.25
N PHE A 501 6.79 -13.90 29.47
CA PHE A 501 5.95 -14.21 28.30
C PHE A 501 4.58 -14.76 28.71
N GLY A 502 4.54 -15.67 29.68
CA GLY A 502 3.31 -16.34 30.15
C GLY A 502 2.26 -15.39 30.69
N LEU A 503 2.66 -14.30 31.36
CA LEU A 503 1.75 -13.31 31.96
C LEU A 503 1.75 -11.97 31.21
N GLY A 504 2.89 -11.52 30.70
CA GLY A 504 2.97 -10.28 29.92
C GLY A 504 2.15 -10.32 28.63
N VAL A 505 2.09 -11.47 27.94
CA VAL A 505 1.25 -11.62 26.73
C VAL A 505 -0.25 -11.48 27.06
N PRO A 506 -0.82 -12.17 28.07
CA PRO A 506 -2.17 -11.91 28.56
C PRO A 506 -2.45 -10.45 28.95
N PHE A 507 -1.55 -9.76 29.66
CA PHE A 507 -1.75 -8.34 30.03
C PHE A 507 -1.75 -7.42 28.81
N ILE A 508 -0.80 -7.58 27.88
CA ILE A 508 -0.75 -6.84 26.61
C ILE A 508 -2.01 -7.10 25.78
N TRP A 509 -2.49 -8.35 25.76
CA TRP A 509 -3.74 -8.73 25.09
C TRP A 509 -4.94 -8.02 25.74
N CYS A 510 -5.08 -8.06 27.07
CA CYS A 510 -6.16 -7.38 27.78
C CYS A 510 -6.16 -5.87 27.53
N GLY A 511 -5.00 -5.21 27.66
CA GLY A 511 -4.86 -3.78 27.36
C GLY A 511 -5.24 -3.44 25.91
N ALA A 512 -4.79 -4.24 24.93
CA ALA A 512 -5.15 -4.06 23.53
C ALA A 512 -6.65 -4.30 23.25
N LYS A 513 -7.30 -5.23 23.95
CA LYS A 513 -8.74 -5.48 23.86
C LYS A 513 -9.56 -4.36 24.49
N LEU A 514 -9.18 -3.89 25.69
CA LEU A 514 -9.81 -2.77 26.37
C LEU A 514 -9.70 -1.49 25.54
N ALA A 515 -8.50 -1.16 25.05
CA ALA A 515 -8.30 -0.02 24.15
C ALA A 515 -9.11 -0.14 22.84
N LYS A 516 -9.24 -1.35 22.28
CA LYS A 516 -10.13 -1.58 21.12
C LYS A 516 -11.60 -1.36 21.48
N GLY A 517 -12.05 -1.85 22.64
CA GLY A 517 -13.42 -1.67 23.15
C GLY A 517 -13.76 -0.20 23.31
N LEU A 518 -12.95 0.55 24.07
CA LEU A 518 -13.09 1.99 24.29
C LEU A 518 -13.07 2.80 22.99
N VAL A 519 -12.16 2.52 22.05
CA VAL A 519 -12.12 3.20 20.74
C VAL A 519 -13.33 2.87 19.86
N THR A 520 -13.94 1.68 20.03
CA THR A 520 -15.18 1.32 19.35
C THR A 520 -16.38 2.06 19.97
N LEU A 521 -16.47 2.09 21.31
CA LEU A 521 -17.51 2.82 22.05
C LEU A 521 -17.51 4.33 21.75
N ALA A 522 -16.34 4.98 21.82
CA ALA A 522 -16.20 6.41 21.54
C ALA A 522 -16.55 6.82 20.10
N ARG A 523 -16.66 5.84 19.18
CA ARG A 523 -17.13 6.04 17.80
C ARG A 523 -18.60 5.68 17.64
N ALA A 524 -19.03 4.54 18.18
CA ALA A 524 -20.36 4.00 18.00
C ALA A 524 -21.44 4.71 18.84
N VAL A 525 -21.16 5.08 20.10
CA VAL A 525 -22.14 5.71 20.99
C VAL A 525 -22.64 7.05 20.44
N PRO A 526 -21.78 7.99 19.96
CA PRO A 526 -22.28 9.22 19.34
C PRO A 526 -22.96 8.99 17.99
N ASP A 527 -22.69 7.86 17.33
CA ASP A 527 -23.32 7.47 16.05
C ASP A 527 -24.76 6.96 16.25
N LEU A 528 -25.12 6.47 17.45
CA LEU A 528 -26.49 6.12 17.82
C LEU A 528 -27.42 7.34 17.91
N ALA A 529 -26.87 8.50 18.25
CA ALA A 529 -27.60 9.78 18.36
C ALA A 529 -27.40 10.69 17.13
N SER A 530 -26.64 10.25 16.12
CA SER A 530 -26.39 11.03 14.91
C SER A 530 -27.42 10.72 13.82
N THR A 531 -27.95 11.75 13.17
CA THR A 531 -28.76 11.58 11.96
C THR A 531 -27.92 10.95 10.83
N PRO A 532 -28.41 9.90 10.14
CA PRO A 532 -27.71 9.35 8.97
C PRO A 532 -27.57 10.37 7.84
N VAL A 533 -26.49 10.24 7.05
CA VAL A 533 -26.16 11.13 5.93
C VAL A 533 -26.25 10.34 4.62
N SER A 534 -27.10 10.80 3.71
CA SER A 534 -27.22 10.27 2.35
C SER A 534 -26.25 10.96 1.39
N PHE A 535 -25.67 10.19 0.47
CA PHE A 535 -24.94 10.73 -0.69
C PHE A 535 -25.18 9.84 -1.92
N GLU A 536 -24.95 10.40 -3.10
CA GLU A 536 -25.11 9.72 -4.39
C GLU A 536 -23.75 9.46 -5.02
N GLY A 537 -23.60 8.32 -5.70
CA GLY A 537 -22.32 7.94 -6.28
C GLY A 537 -22.35 6.72 -7.20
N GLN A 538 -21.29 6.55 -7.98
CA GLN A 538 -21.10 5.38 -8.84
C GLN A 538 -20.39 4.25 -8.09
N VAL A 539 -20.91 3.03 -8.22
CA VAL A 539 -20.31 1.80 -7.69
C VAL A 539 -19.08 1.45 -8.51
N LEU A 540 -17.88 1.57 -7.91
CA LEU A 540 -16.62 1.28 -8.59
C LEU A 540 -16.20 -0.19 -8.48
N ARG A 541 -16.45 -0.80 -7.31
CA ARG A 541 -16.04 -2.18 -6.99
C ARG A 541 -17.02 -2.86 -6.04
N VAL A 542 -17.21 -4.16 -6.25
CA VAL A 542 -17.99 -5.03 -5.34
C VAL A 542 -17.22 -6.33 -5.03
N PRO A 543 -16.02 -6.29 -4.40
CA PRO A 543 -15.32 -7.51 -3.98
C PRO A 543 -16.19 -8.35 -3.04
N TRP A 544 -16.53 -9.56 -3.50
CA TRP A 544 -17.32 -10.53 -2.76
C TRP A 544 -16.42 -11.48 -1.96
N GLY A 545 -16.57 -11.49 -0.64
CA GLY A 545 -16.11 -12.59 0.21
C GLY A 545 -17.30 -13.45 0.61
N TRP A 546 -17.27 -14.75 0.33
CA TRP A 546 -18.26 -15.68 0.87
C TRP A 546 -17.93 -16.01 2.32
N LYS A 547 -18.92 -15.93 3.21
CA LYS A 547 -18.77 -16.35 4.61
C LYS A 547 -19.84 -17.36 5.00
N SER A 548 -19.42 -18.49 5.59
CA SER A 548 -20.35 -19.44 6.21
C SER A 548 -21.09 -18.77 7.37
N VAL A 549 -22.41 -18.94 7.44
CA VAL A 549 -23.25 -18.35 8.48
C VAL A 549 -23.71 -19.43 9.44
N GLY A 550 -23.10 -19.42 10.62
CA GLY A 550 -23.19 -20.51 11.58
C GLY A 550 -22.61 -21.81 11.01
N ASP A 551 -23.14 -22.92 11.52
CA ASP A 551 -22.80 -24.29 11.13
C ASP A 551 -23.58 -24.77 9.89
N SER A 552 -24.35 -23.88 9.25
CA SER A 552 -25.11 -24.22 8.06
C SER A 552 -24.24 -24.20 6.80
N ARG A 553 -24.52 -25.06 5.81
CA ARG A 553 -23.93 -24.97 4.45
C ARG A 553 -24.34 -23.67 3.69
N ARG A 554 -24.93 -22.67 4.36
CA ARG A 554 -25.40 -21.41 3.79
C ARG A 554 -24.30 -20.35 3.83
N TRP A 555 -23.81 -20.00 2.65
CA TRP A 555 -22.83 -18.94 2.46
C TRP A 555 -23.55 -17.61 2.20
N GLU A 556 -23.28 -16.59 3.01
CA GLU A 556 -23.69 -15.22 2.72
C GLU A 556 -22.59 -14.46 1.97
N PRO A 557 -22.95 -13.66 0.95
CA PRO A 557 -22.01 -12.78 0.26
C PRO A 557 -21.67 -11.56 1.14
N THR A 558 -20.62 -11.69 1.95
CA THR A 558 -20.07 -10.59 2.74
C THR A 558 -19.13 -9.74 1.88
N GLY A 559 -19.71 -8.78 1.16
CA GLY A 559 -18.97 -7.83 0.33
C GLY A 559 -18.52 -6.56 1.05
N PHE A 560 -17.52 -5.90 0.46
CA PHE A 560 -17.37 -4.45 0.55
C PHE A 560 -17.74 -3.83 -0.79
N THR A 561 -18.43 -2.69 -0.77
CA THR A 561 -18.86 -1.98 -1.98
C THR A 561 -18.27 -0.58 -1.98
N ALA A 562 -17.48 -0.25 -3.00
CA ALA A 562 -16.87 1.06 -3.16
C ALA A 562 -17.79 1.97 -3.99
N VAL A 563 -18.13 3.15 -3.46
CA VAL A 563 -19.04 4.12 -4.08
C VAL A 563 -18.36 5.48 -4.13
N ASP A 564 -18.20 6.02 -5.33
CA ASP A 564 -17.56 7.31 -5.60
C ASP A 564 -18.55 8.46 -5.66
N ASP A 565 -18.34 9.50 -4.84
CA ASP A 565 -19.15 10.72 -4.80
C ASP A 565 -18.75 11.77 -5.86
N GLY A 566 -17.74 11.46 -6.67
CA GLY A 566 -17.24 12.33 -7.75
C GLY A 566 -16.32 13.45 -7.27
N ARG A 567 -16.11 13.60 -5.96
CA ARG A 567 -15.42 14.76 -5.36
C ARG A 567 -13.97 14.47 -4.96
N ARG A 568 -13.51 13.22 -5.05
CA ARG A 568 -12.19 12.78 -4.56
C ARG A 568 -11.52 11.76 -5.47
N ASP A 569 -10.19 11.74 -5.44
CA ASP A 569 -9.35 10.67 -6.03
C ASP A 569 -9.23 9.44 -5.09
N GLU A 570 -9.96 9.41 -3.97
CA GLU A 570 -9.90 8.36 -2.94
C GLU A 570 -11.27 8.13 -2.30
N VAL A 571 -11.71 6.87 -2.31
CA VAL A 571 -12.99 6.38 -1.79
C VAL A 571 -12.72 5.38 -0.67
N ARG A 572 -13.55 5.42 0.38
CA ARG A 572 -13.57 4.35 1.40
C ARG A 572 -14.70 3.38 1.10
N ALA A 573 -14.36 2.10 0.91
CA ALA A 573 -15.35 1.07 0.66
C ALA A 573 -16.28 0.90 1.87
N LEU A 574 -17.57 0.71 1.60
CA LEU A 574 -18.63 0.54 2.59
C LEU A 574 -18.94 -0.94 2.79
N ARG A 575 -19.29 -1.35 4.00
CA ARG A 575 -19.54 -2.76 4.34
C ARG A 575 -20.99 -3.14 4.09
N PHE A 576 -21.34 -3.29 2.81
CA PHE A 576 -22.61 -3.85 2.38
C PHE A 576 -22.46 -4.63 1.06
N TYR A 577 -23.41 -5.51 0.82
CA TYR A 577 -23.64 -6.20 -0.45
C TYR A 577 -25.13 -6.16 -0.77
N ARG A 578 -25.48 -6.02 -2.05
CA ARG A 578 -26.83 -6.13 -2.59
C ARG A 578 -26.74 -6.82 -3.96
N PRO A 579 -27.56 -7.85 -4.26
CA PRO A 579 -27.45 -8.61 -5.51
C PRO A 579 -27.90 -7.82 -6.74
N ASP A 580 -28.68 -6.75 -6.54
CA ASP A 580 -29.12 -5.78 -7.54
C ASP A 580 -28.09 -4.66 -7.82
N VAL A 581 -26.97 -4.63 -7.07
CA VAL A 581 -25.94 -3.59 -7.19
C VAL A 581 -24.69 -4.14 -7.90
N ALA A 582 -24.47 -3.71 -9.14
CA ALA A 582 -23.32 -4.11 -9.98
C ALA A 582 -22.30 -2.97 -10.18
N GLU A 583 -21.05 -3.30 -10.54
CA GLU A 583 -20.02 -2.31 -10.90
C GLU A 583 -20.49 -1.43 -12.07
N GLY A 584 -20.42 -0.11 -11.88
CA GLY A 584 -20.93 0.91 -12.82
C GLY A 584 -22.30 1.49 -12.47
N SER A 585 -23.08 0.86 -11.57
CA SER A 585 -24.41 1.37 -11.16
C SER A 585 -24.30 2.68 -10.39
N VAL A 586 -25.30 3.56 -10.50
CA VAL A 586 -25.42 4.77 -9.67
C VAL A 586 -26.37 4.51 -8.52
N VAL A 587 -25.93 4.78 -7.30
CA VAL A 587 -26.66 4.48 -6.05
C VAL A 587 -26.72 5.68 -5.13
N ARG A 588 -27.83 5.81 -4.39
CA ARG A 588 -27.96 6.68 -3.23
C ARG A 588 -27.76 5.83 -1.98
N VAL A 589 -26.75 6.17 -1.16
CA VAL A 589 -26.38 5.39 0.03
C VAL A 589 -26.48 6.25 1.28
N THR A 590 -27.24 5.76 2.26
CA THR A 590 -27.43 6.43 3.56
C THR A 590 -26.53 5.80 4.61
N ILE A 591 -25.54 6.55 5.10
CA ILE A 591 -24.54 6.06 6.06
C ILE A 591 -24.57 6.79 7.39
N THR A 592 -24.22 6.09 8.46
CA THR A 592 -23.94 6.74 9.76
C THR A 592 -22.59 7.48 9.71
N PRO A 593 -22.47 8.70 10.27
CA PRO A 593 -21.32 9.57 10.02
C PRO A 593 -19.98 9.07 10.59
N ARG A 594 -19.95 8.36 11.72
CA ARG A 594 -18.71 7.91 12.39
C ARG A 594 -18.34 6.46 12.09
N MET A 595 -19.30 5.54 12.12
CA MET A 595 -19.07 4.12 11.85
C MET A 595 -19.14 3.79 10.35
N ARG A 596 -19.74 4.66 9.53
CA ARG A 596 -20.02 4.43 8.10
C ARG A 596 -20.84 3.17 7.85
N HIS A 597 -21.76 2.86 8.76
CA HIS A 597 -22.70 1.77 8.60
C HIS A 597 -23.76 2.16 7.57
N VAL A 598 -24.02 1.29 6.60
CA VAL A 598 -25.03 1.51 5.56
C VAL A 598 -26.40 1.13 6.12
N THR A 599 -27.27 2.13 6.22
CA THR A 599 -28.65 1.99 6.72
C THR A 599 -29.65 1.76 5.60
N SER A 600 -29.46 2.42 4.45
CA SER A 600 -30.16 2.13 3.21
C SER A 600 -29.25 2.34 1.99
N CYS A 601 -29.59 1.65 0.90
CA CYS A 601 -28.96 1.80 -0.41
C CYS A 601 -30.05 1.62 -1.47
N GLU A 602 -30.20 2.61 -2.34
CA GLU A 602 -31.21 2.74 -3.40
C GLU A 602 -30.48 2.83 -4.74
N VAL A 603 -30.92 2.06 -5.75
CA VAL A 603 -30.33 2.11 -7.10
C VAL A 603 -31.05 3.18 -7.90
N LEU A 604 -30.33 4.23 -8.30
CA LEU A 604 -30.85 5.34 -9.11
C LEU A 604 -30.72 5.07 -10.60
N ALA A 605 -29.65 4.37 -11.01
CA ALA A 605 -29.47 3.88 -12.37
C ALA A 605 -28.67 2.57 -12.34
N GLU A 606 -29.11 1.56 -13.10
CA GLU A 606 -28.39 0.29 -13.21
C GLU A 606 -27.09 0.44 -14.03
N ALA A 607 -26.12 -0.44 -13.77
CA ALA A 607 -24.97 -0.62 -14.66
C ALA A 607 -25.42 -1.09 -16.06
N THR A 608 -24.90 -0.45 -17.11
CA THR A 608 -25.10 -0.85 -18.51
C THR A 608 -24.79 -2.34 -18.67
N ALA A 609 -25.68 -3.10 -19.33
CA ALA A 609 -25.70 -4.57 -19.29
C ALA A 609 -24.34 -5.25 -19.58
N ALA A 610 -23.49 -4.68 -20.44
CA ALA A 610 -22.14 -5.16 -20.74
C ALA A 610 -21.18 -5.20 -19.51
N ARG A 611 -21.53 -4.56 -18.38
CA ARG A 611 -20.77 -4.58 -17.12
C ARG A 611 -21.47 -5.35 -15.99
N ARG A 612 -22.61 -6.02 -16.24
CA ARG A 612 -23.24 -6.96 -15.27
C ARG A 612 -22.41 -8.24 -15.14
N TRP A 613 -21.28 -8.15 -14.44
CA TRP A 613 -20.47 -9.31 -14.06
C TRP A 613 -21.21 -10.12 -12.99
N GLN A 614 -22.05 -11.07 -13.42
CA GLN A 614 -22.72 -11.98 -12.50
C GLN A 614 -21.67 -12.86 -11.83
N ALA A 615 -21.54 -12.74 -10.50
CA ALA A 615 -20.62 -13.58 -9.75
C ALA A 615 -20.99 -15.06 -9.97
N PRO A 616 -20.03 -15.94 -10.34
CA PRO A 616 -20.31 -17.36 -10.41
C PRO A 616 -20.77 -17.82 -9.04
N ARG A 617 -21.96 -18.44 -8.97
CA ARG A 617 -22.41 -19.10 -7.75
C ARG A 617 -21.33 -20.11 -7.36
N PRO A 618 -20.96 -20.22 -6.07
CA PRO A 618 -20.13 -21.34 -5.65
C PRO A 618 -20.88 -22.61 -6.03
N THR A 619 -20.32 -23.38 -6.96
CA THR A 619 -20.68 -24.78 -7.11
C THR A 619 -20.51 -25.40 -5.73
N SER A 620 -21.55 -26.05 -5.20
CA SER A 620 -21.36 -26.87 -4.01
C SER A 620 -20.19 -27.84 -4.25
N PRO A 621 -19.39 -28.16 -3.23
CA PRO A 621 -18.62 -29.40 -3.32
C PRO A 621 -19.63 -30.50 -3.68
N VAL A 622 -19.34 -31.25 -4.73
CA VAL A 622 -20.16 -32.39 -5.14
C VAL A 622 -20.07 -33.40 -3.99
N ASP A 623 -21.23 -33.79 -3.46
CA ASP A 623 -21.35 -34.80 -2.39
C ASP A 623 -20.87 -36.19 -2.89
#